data_AF-A0A239HQ69-F1
#
_entry.id   AF-A0A239HQ69-F1
#
_cell.length_a   1.000
_cell.length_b   1.000
_cell.length_c   1.000
_cell.angle_alpha   90.00
_cell.angle_beta   90.00
_cell.angle_gamma   90.00
#
_symmetry.space_group_name_H-M   'P 1'
#
loop_
_entity.id
_entity.type
_entity.pdbx_description
1 polymer ?
#
loop_
_entity_poly.entity_id
_entity_poly.type
_entity_poly.pdbx_seq_one_letter_code
_entity_poly.pdbx_strand_id
1 'polypeptide(L)'
;MSLFAPPNTLAYQLRARPLSLHRDMSHVPVQDVAVAMMRFMAGDPHPSTPPEAEALEFYALNHLVALVRRDYDWFETLPPPLLALVERYNDACAPKACRAFYYLLLICLRESRHLGNKAVMLPALAAEFGEGVPKIITCLSDQSTGAAATMKGLADQAGLTMGPFCRALSRQFHVGQYSTGYGGPAWGRVSDCLLAFVSGEYSAEMLLDTVWTLCHNNGPIFNKGMLYSSHGPALKRILDVQRSGQVPEAILHEPGIRAFAPKGLPAMLEAAAGLFPGSIGAYVDWFKVEALGSLHAYPTEKKAQVAQHGFPEGSGPADLATPAPKKAKPSKPPAETGPMFQIMPGLALPKVMIDRTAAAAARAA
;
A
#
# COMPACT_ATOMS: atom_id res chain seq x y z
N MET A 1 -2.11 10.72 26.86
CA MET A 1 -1.31 10.30 28.04
C MET A 1 -0.01 9.55 27.69
N SER A 2 0.30 9.19 26.43
CA SER A 2 1.52 8.43 26.11
C SER A 2 2.83 9.25 26.09
N LEU A 3 2.78 10.58 25.91
CA LEU A 3 3.98 11.44 25.80
C LEU A 3 4.87 11.45 27.05
N PHE A 4 4.34 11.04 28.21
CA PHE A 4 5.08 10.97 29.47
C PHE A 4 5.47 9.54 29.87
N ALA A 5 5.21 8.55 29.02
CA ALA A 5 5.61 7.17 29.30
C ALA A 5 7.14 7.06 29.26
N PRO A 6 7.77 6.25 30.15
CA PRO A 6 9.21 6.05 30.13
C PRO A 6 9.69 5.47 28.79
N PRO A 7 10.85 5.90 28.25
CA PRO A 7 11.33 5.48 26.93
C PRO A 7 11.49 3.96 26.74
N ASN A 8 11.70 3.23 27.83
CA ASN A 8 11.88 1.78 27.86
C ASN A 8 10.57 0.98 27.98
N THR A 9 9.42 1.58 27.62
CA THR A 9 8.09 0.93 27.68
C THR A 9 7.42 0.87 26.30
N LEU A 10 6.52 -0.08 26.10
CA LEU A 10 5.72 -0.17 24.87
C LEU A 10 4.83 1.07 24.66
N ALA A 11 4.35 1.69 25.74
CA ALA A 11 3.54 2.91 25.69
C ALA A 11 4.31 4.06 25.04
N TYR A 12 5.60 4.23 25.36
CA TYR A 12 6.43 5.21 24.67
C TYR A 12 6.69 4.76 23.22
N GLN A 13 7.23 3.55 23.07
CA GLN A 13 7.77 3.10 21.79
C GLN A 13 6.72 2.96 20.68
N LEU A 14 5.48 2.61 21.01
CA LEU A 14 4.42 2.33 20.03
C LEU A 14 3.21 3.25 20.12
N ARG A 15 3.13 4.18 21.10
CA ARG A 15 2.04 5.17 21.18
C ARG A 15 2.50 6.62 21.30
N ALA A 16 3.78 6.89 21.53
CA ALA A 16 4.31 8.24 21.60
C ALA A 16 5.21 8.59 20.39
N ARG A 17 5.78 7.59 19.72
CA ARG A 17 6.67 7.81 18.56
C ARG A 17 5.88 8.17 17.30
N PRO A 18 6.43 9.00 16.40
CA PRO A 18 5.73 9.47 15.20
C PRO A 18 5.16 8.37 14.29
N LEU A 19 5.80 7.20 14.24
CA LEU A 19 5.41 6.10 13.36
C LEU A 19 3.95 5.65 13.58
N SER A 20 3.52 5.56 14.84
CA SER A 20 2.19 5.06 15.22
C SER A 20 1.21 6.18 15.56
N LEU A 21 1.61 7.45 15.44
CA LEU A 21 0.74 8.60 15.70
C LEU A 21 -0.06 9.00 14.45
N HIS A 22 -1.36 9.18 14.64
CA HIS A 22 -2.22 9.86 13.68
C HIS A 22 -1.92 11.36 13.70
N ARG A 23 -1.52 11.92 12.55
CA ARG A 23 -1.16 13.34 12.42
C ARG A 23 -1.75 13.91 11.15
N ASP A 24 -2.61 14.92 11.29
CA ASP A 24 -3.10 15.68 10.15
C ASP A 24 -1.98 16.59 9.61
N MET A 25 -1.57 16.33 8.37
CA MET A 25 -0.58 17.09 7.62
C MET A 25 -1.21 17.89 6.48
N SER A 26 -2.55 18.01 6.45
CA SER A 26 -3.29 18.71 5.40
C SER A 26 -2.89 20.18 5.25
N HIS A 27 -2.40 20.78 6.33
CA HIS A 27 -1.97 22.18 6.39
C HIS A 27 -0.52 22.39 5.91
N VAL A 28 0.27 21.33 5.73
CA VAL A 28 1.67 21.44 5.33
C VAL A 28 1.75 21.99 3.90
N PRO A 29 2.55 23.03 3.63
CA PRO A 29 2.75 23.53 2.27
C PRO A 29 3.31 22.45 1.34
N VAL A 30 2.78 22.37 0.11
CA VAL A 30 3.28 21.44 -0.91
C VAL A 30 4.76 21.69 -1.23
N GLN A 31 5.20 22.95 -1.15
CA GLN A 31 6.59 23.36 -1.29
C GLN A 31 7.50 22.67 -0.28
N ASP A 32 7.13 22.68 1.00
CA ASP A 32 7.95 22.11 2.08
C ASP A 32 8.12 20.61 1.89
N VAL A 33 7.03 19.93 1.49
CA VAL A 33 7.07 18.51 1.12
C VAL A 33 7.98 18.26 -0.08
N ALA A 34 7.92 19.10 -1.12
CA ALA A 34 8.81 18.98 -2.27
C ALA A 34 10.29 19.17 -1.90
N VAL A 35 10.60 20.14 -1.03
CA VAL A 35 11.96 20.35 -0.50
C VAL A 35 12.43 19.16 0.33
N ALA A 36 11.59 18.64 1.23
CA ALA A 36 11.91 17.47 2.04
C ALA A 36 12.11 16.21 1.17
N MET A 37 11.28 16.01 0.16
CA MET A 37 11.39 14.91 -0.80
C MET A 37 12.70 14.98 -1.61
N MET A 38 13.09 16.17 -2.12
CA MET A 38 14.37 16.33 -2.81
C MET A 38 15.56 16.05 -1.90
N ARG A 39 15.52 16.49 -0.63
CA ARG A 39 16.56 16.18 0.37
C ARG A 39 16.63 14.68 0.64
N PHE A 40 15.48 14.02 0.78
CA PHE A 40 15.41 12.58 0.93
C PHE A 40 16.06 11.87 -0.27
N MET A 41 15.68 12.23 -1.50
CA MET A 41 16.23 11.65 -2.72
C MET A 41 17.74 11.85 -2.84
N ALA A 42 18.26 13.03 -2.45
CA ALA A 42 19.68 13.32 -2.49
C ALA A 42 20.49 12.56 -1.43
N GLY A 43 19.88 12.28 -0.27
CA GLY A 43 20.50 11.55 0.84
C GLY A 43 20.22 10.05 0.87
N ASP A 44 19.43 9.52 -0.06
CA ASP A 44 19.04 8.12 -0.08
C ASP A 44 20.22 7.22 -0.52
N PRO A 45 20.77 6.37 0.36
CA PRO A 45 21.86 5.49 -0.01
C PRO A 45 21.42 4.35 -0.95
N HIS A 46 20.12 4.12 -1.09
CA HIS A 46 19.54 3.00 -1.83
C HIS A 46 18.38 3.45 -2.74
N PRO A 47 18.63 4.29 -3.77
CA PRO A 47 17.59 4.87 -4.63
C PRO A 47 16.82 3.83 -5.48
N SER A 48 17.34 2.62 -5.59
CA SER A 48 16.77 1.50 -6.34
C SER A 48 16.33 0.34 -5.44
N THR A 49 16.03 0.62 -4.17
CA THR A 49 15.56 -0.40 -3.21
C THR A 49 14.38 -1.20 -3.80
N PRO A 50 14.45 -2.54 -3.83
CA PRO A 50 13.31 -3.35 -4.24
C PRO A 50 12.22 -3.31 -3.17
N PRO A 51 10.93 -3.14 -3.54
CA PRO A 51 9.83 -3.08 -2.57
C PRO A 51 9.74 -4.35 -1.72
N GLU A 52 10.16 -5.51 -2.24
CA GLU A 52 10.24 -6.76 -1.49
C GLU A 52 11.13 -6.66 -0.25
N ALA A 53 12.26 -5.97 -0.33
CA ALA A 53 13.20 -5.89 0.77
C ALA A 53 12.62 -5.07 1.93
N GLU A 54 11.97 -3.93 1.63
CA GLU A 54 11.34 -3.10 2.65
C GLU A 54 10.07 -3.75 3.20
N ALA A 55 9.27 -4.41 2.37
CA ALA A 55 8.09 -5.17 2.82
C ALA A 55 8.51 -6.31 3.77
N LEU A 56 9.54 -7.08 3.43
CA LEU A 56 10.04 -8.15 4.29
C LEU A 56 10.56 -7.64 5.62
N GLU A 57 11.38 -6.59 5.62
CA GLU A 57 11.90 -6.02 6.87
C GLU A 57 10.78 -5.45 7.73
N PHE A 58 9.81 -4.74 7.13
CA PHE A 58 8.65 -4.23 7.84
C PHE A 58 7.86 -5.35 8.50
N TYR A 59 7.44 -6.36 7.73
CA TYR A 59 6.60 -7.43 8.27
C TYR A 59 7.33 -8.36 9.25
N ALA A 60 8.63 -8.59 9.05
CA ALA A 60 9.45 -9.33 10.01
C ALA A 60 9.55 -8.58 11.34
N LEU A 61 9.91 -7.30 11.32
CA LEU A 61 10.03 -6.51 12.54
C LEU A 61 8.66 -6.30 13.21
N ASN A 62 7.59 -6.10 12.43
CA ASN A 62 6.23 -6.00 12.97
C ASN A 62 5.78 -7.29 13.66
N HIS A 63 6.08 -8.46 13.08
CA HIS A 63 5.85 -9.75 13.74
C HIS A 63 6.58 -9.82 15.08
N LEU A 64 7.88 -9.48 15.11
CA LEU A 64 8.65 -9.54 16.35
C LEU A 64 8.11 -8.57 17.42
N VAL A 65 7.69 -7.36 17.04
CA VAL A 65 7.03 -6.43 17.96
C VAL A 65 5.71 -6.99 18.47
N ALA A 66 4.95 -7.72 17.64
CA ALA A 66 3.73 -8.40 18.09
C ALA A 66 4.02 -9.47 19.15
N LEU A 67 5.14 -10.20 19.04
CA LEU A 67 5.59 -11.14 20.08
C LEU A 67 5.92 -10.42 21.39
N VAL A 68 6.64 -9.29 21.34
CA VAL A 68 6.90 -8.47 22.54
C VAL A 68 5.59 -8.00 23.17
N ARG A 69 4.63 -7.53 22.38
CA ARG A 69 3.33 -7.05 22.86
C ARG A 69 2.43 -8.14 23.46
N ARG A 70 2.67 -9.41 23.09
CA ARG A 70 1.97 -10.54 23.68
C ARG A 70 2.42 -10.77 25.12
N ASP A 71 3.71 -10.56 25.38
CA ASP A 71 4.36 -10.96 26.62
C ASP A 71 4.56 -9.80 27.63
N TYR A 72 4.37 -8.54 27.21
CA TYR A 72 4.61 -7.35 28.03
C TYR A 72 3.44 -6.36 28.01
N ASP A 73 3.14 -5.77 29.18
CA ASP A 73 2.14 -4.72 29.31
C ASP A 73 2.65 -3.35 28.82
N TRP A 74 1.71 -2.43 28.55
CA TRP A 74 2.03 -1.12 27.96
C TRP A 74 3.04 -0.29 28.76
N PHE A 75 2.98 -0.32 30.09
CA PHE A 75 3.85 0.48 30.96
C PHE A 75 4.96 -0.34 31.64
N GLU A 76 5.06 -1.63 31.30
CA GLU A 76 6.12 -2.48 31.80
C GLU A 76 7.45 -2.09 31.16
N THR A 77 8.52 -2.13 31.98
CA THR A 77 9.88 -1.87 31.50
C THR A 77 10.37 -3.06 30.68
N LEU A 78 10.70 -2.81 29.42
CA LEU A 78 11.28 -3.81 28.54
C LEU A 78 12.73 -4.12 28.92
N PRO A 79 13.12 -5.41 28.99
CA PRO A 79 14.52 -5.80 29.08
C PRO A 79 15.33 -5.26 27.89
N PRO A 80 16.64 -4.97 28.06
CA PRO A 80 17.46 -4.35 27.02
C PRO A 80 17.40 -5.04 25.63
N PRO A 81 17.42 -6.38 25.51
CA PRO A 81 17.32 -7.03 24.20
C PRO A 81 16.00 -6.77 23.48
N LEU A 82 14.88 -6.70 24.22
CA LEU A 82 13.56 -6.46 23.66
C LEU A 82 13.34 -4.99 23.35
N LEU A 83 13.88 -4.09 24.19
CA LEU A 83 13.89 -2.66 23.89
C LEU A 83 14.64 -2.39 22.59
N ALA A 84 15.84 -2.95 22.41
CA ALA A 84 16.64 -2.79 21.20
C ALA A 84 15.90 -3.28 19.93
N LEU A 85 15.12 -4.36 20.06
CA LEU A 85 14.28 -4.89 18.98
C LEU A 85 13.17 -3.89 18.59
N VAL A 86 12.45 -3.34 19.57
CA VAL A 86 11.37 -2.37 19.33
C VAL A 86 11.92 -1.03 18.82
N GLU A 87 13.09 -0.61 19.29
CA GLU A 87 13.79 0.57 18.78
C GLU A 87 14.19 0.38 17.32
N ARG A 88 14.77 -0.77 16.98
CA ARG A 88 15.08 -1.13 15.58
C ARG A 88 13.86 -1.11 14.69
N TYR A 89 12.70 -1.60 15.16
CA TYR A 89 11.45 -1.52 14.41
C TYR A 89 11.12 -0.07 14.03
N ASN A 90 11.14 0.84 15.00
CA ASN A 90 10.85 2.25 14.74
C ASN A 90 11.88 2.91 13.81
N ASP A 91 13.16 2.67 14.05
CA ASP A 91 14.25 3.29 13.30
C ASP A 91 14.30 2.79 11.85
N ALA A 92 13.97 1.51 11.62
CA ALA A 92 13.89 0.94 10.29
C ALA A 92 12.63 1.37 9.53
N CYS A 93 11.48 1.51 10.20
CA CYS A 93 10.19 1.75 9.54
C CYS A 93 9.94 3.23 9.23
N ALA A 94 10.41 4.16 10.06
CA ALA A 94 10.22 5.60 9.82
C ALA A 94 10.73 6.09 8.45
N PRO A 95 11.98 5.81 8.03
CA PRO A 95 12.45 6.23 6.70
C PRO A 95 11.72 5.53 5.56
N LYS A 96 11.26 4.29 5.74
CA LYS A 96 10.46 3.55 4.75
C LYS A 96 9.09 4.17 4.55
N ALA A 97 8.43 4.59 5.63
CA ALA A 97 7.16 5.31 5.55
C ALA A 97 7.32 6.66 4.81
N CYS A 98 8.43 7.38 5.03
CA CYS A 98 8.75 8.57 4.25
C CYS A 98 8.94 8.24 2.75
N ARG A 99 9.71 7.19 2.43
CA ARG A 99 9.90 6.72 1.04
C ARG A 99 8.56 6.38 0.39
N ALA A 100 7.70 5.62 1.08
CA ALA A 100 6.38 5.22 0.62
C ALA A 100 5.45 6.42 0.38
N PHE A 101 5.43 7.40 1.29
CA PHE A 101 4.66 8.64 1.13
C PHE A 101 5.11 9.42 -0.11
N TYR A 102 6.41 9.69 -0.25
CA TYR A 102 6.95 10.38 -1.43
C TYR A 102 6.70 9.59 -2.71
N TYR A 103 6.78 8.26 -2.63
CA TYR A 103 6.52 7.39 -3.75
C TYR A 103 5.08 7.53 -4.25
N LEU A 104 4.09 7.39 -3.35
CA LEU A 104 2.68 7.57 -3.67
C LEU A 104 2.39 8.95 -4.28
N LEU A 105 2.96 10.00 -3.69
CA LEU A 105 2.82 11.36 -4.19
C LEU A 105 3.32 11.47 -5.64
N LEU A 106 4.54 10.99 -5.91
CA LEU A 106 5.16 11.06 -7.24
C LEU A 106 4.39 10.25 -8.29
N ILE A 107 3.96 9.02 -7.96
CA ILE A 107 3.24 8.18 -8.94
C ILE A 107 1.82 8.68 -9.20
N CYS A 108 1.09 9.13 -8.17
CA CYS A 108 -0.23 9.73 -8.36
C CYS A 108 -0.12 10.99 -9.20
N LEU A 109 0.90 11.81 -8.96
CA LEU A 109 1.15 13.00 -9.73
C LEU A 109 1.44 12.66 -11.21
N ARG A 110 2.38 11.74 -11.47
CA ARG A 110 2.69 11.27 -12.83
C ARG A 110 1.46 10.74 -13.55
N GLU A 111 0.59 10.00 -12.87
CA GLU A 111 -0.59 9.41 -13.49
C GLU A 111 -1.71 10.42 -13.73
N SER A 112 -1.77 11.49 -12.93
CA SER A 112 -2.78 12.54 -13.06
C SER A 112 -2.73 13.27 -14.41
N ARG A 113 -1.55 13.39 -15.03
CA ARG A 113 -1.38 14.07 -16.33
C ARG A 113 -2.15 13.42 -17.49
N HIS A 114 -2.49 12.13 -17.35
CA HIS A 114 -3.20 11.34 -18.36
C HIS A 114 -4.71 11.65 -18.44
N LEU A 115 -5.18 12.63 -17.66
CA LEU A 115 -6.54 13.15 -17.74
C LEU A 115 -6.88 13.60 -19.18
N GLY A 116 -7.93 13.01 -19.75
CA GLY A 116 -8.39 13.25 -21.13
C GLY A 116 -9.29 14.48 -21.27
N ASN A 117 -10.14 14.77 -20.27
CA ASN A 117 -11.09 15.88 -20.30
C ASN A 117 -10.60 17.13 -19.54
N LYS A 118 -9.34 17.52 -19.75
CA LYS A 118 -8.70 18.65 -19.03
C LYS A 118 -9.49 19.96 -19.10
N ALA A 119 -10.09 20.28 -20.26
CA ALA A 119 -10.84 21.52 -20.46
C ALA A 119 -12.04 21.68 -19.52
N VAL A 120 -12.64 20.56 -19.07
CA VAL A 120 -13.77 20.56 -18.13
C VAL A 120 -13.27 20.43 -16.69
N MET A 121 -12.30 19.54 -16.47
CA MET A 121 -11.87 19.16 -15.13
C MET A 121 -10.95 20.18 -14.48
N LEU A 122 -10.02 20.80 -15.21
CA LEU A 122 -9.07 21.74 -14.62
C LEU A 122 -9.77 23.00 -14.05
N PRO A 123 -10.73 23.63 -14.74
CA PRO A 123 -11.49 24.74 -14.14
C PRO A 123 -12.28 24.32 -12.89
N ALA A 124 -12.87 23.12 -12.90
CA ALA A 124 -13.59 22.61 -11.74
C ALA A 124 -12.66 22.39 -10.53
N LEU A 125 -11.45 21.86 -10.77
CA LEU A 125 -10.44 21.69 -9.72
C LEU A 125 -9.90 23.02 -9.21
N ALA A 126 -9.68 24.01 -10.08
CA ALA A 126 -9.30 25.37 -9.66
C ALA A 126 -10.36 26.01 -8.77
N ALA A 127 -11.63 25.92 -9.16
CA ALA A 127 -12.74 26.51 -8.42
C ALA A 127 -12.90 25.91 -7.01
N GLU A 128 -12.61 24.62 -6.84
CA GLU A 128 -12.80 23.91 -5.57
C GLU A 128 -11.55 23.89 -4.67
N PHE A 129 -10.36 23.75 -5.27
CA PHE A 129 -9.10 23.52 -4.53
C PHE A 129 -8.05 24.61 -4.75
N GLY A 130 -8.34 25.62 -5.58
CA GLY A 130 -7.47 26.76 -5.87
C GLY A 130 -6.68 26.63 -7.17
N GLU A 131 -6.34 27.78 -7.75
CA GLU A 131 -5.65 27.95 -9.04
C GLU A 131 -4.26 27.28 -9.12
N GLY A 132 -3.66 26.94 -7.98
CA GLY A 132 -2.39 26.20 -7.94
C GLY A 132 -2.51 24.76 -8.42
N VAL A 133 -3.65 24.12 -8.19
CA VAL A 133 -3.85 22.69 -8.47
C VAL A 133 -3.71 22.37 -9.97
N PRO A 134 -4.43 23.04 -10.89
CA PRO A 134 -4.28 22.76 -12.31
C PRO A 134 -2.87 22.98 -12.83
N LYS A 135 -2.19 24.04 -12.38
CA LYS A 135 -0.82 24.37 -12.80
C LYS A 135 0.13 23.22 -12.52
N ILE A 136 0.08 22.67 -11.31
CA ILE A 136 0.92 21.53 -10.93
C ILE A 136 0.59 20.32 -11.79
N ILE A 137 -0.68 20.00 -12.03
CA ILE A 137 -1.11 18.82 -12.80
C ILE A 137 -0.68 18.91 -14.28
N THR A 138 -0.67 20.10 -14.87
CA THR A 138 -0.32 20.30 -16.29
C THR A 138 1.17 20.37 -16.58
N CYS A 139 2.01 20.67 -15.59
CA CYS A 139 3.43 20.99 -15.81
C CYS A 139 4.40 19.83 -15.53
N LEU A 140 3.91 18.60 -15.41
CA LEU A 140 4.69 17.46 -14.92
C LEU A 140 5.55 16.82 -15.99
N SER A 141 6.82 16.62 -15.65
CA SER A 141 7.75 15.81 -16.44
C SER A 141 7.51 14.31 -16.25
N ASP A 142 8.11 13.50 -17.12
CA ASP A 142 8.14 12.02 -17.02
C ASP A 142 9.05 11.47 -15.91
N GLN A 143 9.96 12.28 -15.37
CA GLN A 143 11.01 11.85 -14.44
C GLN A 143 10.75 12.32 -13.00
N SER A 144 11.11 11.51 -12.00
CA SER A 144 10.89 11.81 -10.57
C SER A 144 11.54 13.11 -10.09
N THR A 145 12.80 13.35 -10.47
CA THR A 145 13.53 14.59 -10.14
C THR A 145 12.87 15.81 -10.76
N GLY A 146 12.43 15.70 -12.03
CA GLY A 146 11.70 16.76 -12.69
C GLY A 146 10.32 17.01 -12.06
N ALA A 147 9.60 15.96 -11.66
CA ALA A 147 8.32 16.10 -10.96
C ALA A 147 8.49 16.80 -9.60
N ALA A 148 9.50 16.42 -8.81
CA ALA A 148 9.83 17.08 -7.56
C ALA A 148 10.22 18.57 -7.75
N ALA A 149 11.04 18.86 -8.77
CA ALA A 149 11.44 20.23 -9.11
C ALA A 149 10.25 21.07 -9.59
N THR A 150 9.35 20.50 -10.40
CA THR A 150 8.11 21.14 -10.83
C THR A 150 7.20 21.44 -9.64
N MET A 151 7.01 20.48 -8.73
CA MET A 151 6.23 20.71 -7.51
C MET A 151 6.80 21.85 -6.69
N LYS A 152 8.12 21.89 -6.50
CA LYS A 152 8.79 22.98 -5.80
C LYS A 152 8.56 24.32 -6.50
N GLY A 153 8.85 24.44 -7.79
CA GLY A 153 8.74 25.72 -8.50
C GLY A 153 7.32 26.29 -8.56
N LEU A 154 6.30 25.43 -8.61
CA LEU A 154 4.91 25.85 -8.78
C LEU A 154 4.14 26.00 -7.47
N ALA A 155 4.49 25.26 -6.42
CA ALA A 155 3.81 25.35 -5.14
C ALA A 155 4.09 26.69 -4.43
N ASP A 156 5.32 27.19 -4.53
CA ASP A 156 5.77 28.48 -3.95
C ASP A 156 4.88 29.65 -4.39
N GLN A 157 4.39 29.59 -5.63
CA GLN A 157 3.63 30.67 -6.24
C GLN A 157 2.13 30.63 -5.90
N ALA A 158 1.64 29.52 -5.34
CA ALA A 158 0.21 29.26 -5.20
C ALA A 158 -0.28 29.13 -3.75
N GLY A 159 0.62 29.07 -2.76
CA GLY A 159 0.23 28.88 -1.35
C GLY A 159 -0.54 27.59 -1.09
N LEU A 160 -0.35 26.56 -1.94
CA LEU A 160 -1.10 25.31 -1.89
C LEU A 160 -0.60 24.40 -0.76
N THR A 161 -1.52 23.80 -0.02
CA THR A 161 -1.23 22.82 1.04
C THR A 161 -1.58 21.39 0.62
N MET A 162 -1.01 20.40 1.32
CA MET A 162 -1.13 18.98 0.98
C MET A 162 -2.57 18.47 0.98
N GLY A 163 -3.43 18.97 1.88
CA GLY A 163 -4.82 18.49 2.02
C GLY A 163 -5.66 18.75 0.77
N PRO A 164 -5.89 20.02 0.37
CA PRO A 164 -6.58 20.36 -0.88
C PRO A 164 -5.93 19.69 -2.11
N PHE A 165 -4.60 19.61 -2.15
CA PHE A 165 -3.90 18.98 -3.27
C PHE A 165 -4.19 17.47 -3.40
N CYS A 166 -4.08 16.71 -2.32
CA CYS A 166 -4.38 15.27 -2.34
C CYS A 166 -5.88 15.00 -2.57
N ARG A 167 -6.78 15.86 -2.06
CA ARG A 167 -8.22 15.79 -2.40
C ARG A 167 -8.48 16.02 -3.89
N ALA A 168 -7.80 16.99 -4.50
CA ALA A 168 -7.90 17.23 -5.93
C ALA A 168 -7.42 16.03 -6.75
N LEU A 169 -6.29 15.41 -6.38
CA LEU A 169 -5.78 14.19 -7.04
C LEU A 169 -6.79 13.04 -6.96
N SER A 170 -7.30 12.76 -5.75
CA SER A 170 -8.33 11.73 -5.54
C SER A 170 -9.58 11.99 -6.37
N ARG A 171 -10.16 13.20 -6.27
CA ARG A 171 -11.33 13.58 -7.05
C ARG A 171 -11.08 13.38 -8.54
N GLN A 172 -9.95 13.88 -9.05
CA GLN A 172 -9.63 13.81 -10.47
C GLN A 172 -9.62 12.36 -10.97
N PHE A 173 -9.03 11.42 -10.22
CA PHE A 173 -9.01 10.02 -10.62
C PHE A 173 -10.39 9.36 -10.59
N HIS A 174 -11.26 9.76 -9.66
CA HIS A 174 -12.61 9.19 -9.55
C HIS A 174 -13.61 9.75 -10.58
N VAL A 175 -13.48 11.03 -10.96
CA VAL A 175 -14.48 11.70 -11.84
C VAL A 175 -13.93 12.08 -13.22
N GLY A 176 -12.61 12.07 -13.39
CA GLY A 176 -11.96 12.38 -14.65
C GLY A 176 -12.11 11.28 -15.70
N GLN A 177 -11.92 11.65 -16.96
CA GLN A 177 -11.89 10.70 -18.07
C GLN A 177 -10.45 10.29 -18.36
N TYR A 178 -10.20 8.99 -18.48
CA TYR A 178 -8.88 8.43 -18.74
C TYR A 178 -8.94 7.34 -19.81
N SER A 179 -7.85 7.16 -20.53
CA SER A 179 -7.67 6.03 -21.44
C SER A 179 -7.46 4.72 -20.68
N THR A 180 -7.76 3.60 -21.34
CA THR A 180 -7.53 2.26 -20.78
C THR A 180 -6.08 2.10 -20.33
N GLY A 181 -5.87 1.74 -19.06
CA GLY A 181 -4.53 1.51 -18.50
C GLY A 181 -3.89 2.70 -17.80
N TYR A 182 -4.51 3.88 -17.80
CA TYR A 182 -4.04 5.07 -17.09
C TYR A 182 -5.11 5.64 -16.18
N GLY A 183 -4.71 6.21 -15.04
CA GLY A 183 -5.64 6.88 -14.11
C GLY A 183 -6.94 6.12 -13.77
N GLY A 184 -8.02 6.87 -13.60
CA GLY A 184 -9.34 6.30 -13.26
C GLY A 184 -9.45 5.77 -11.82
N PRO A 185 -10.57 5.10 -11.48
CA PRO A 185 -10.91 4.75 -10.10
C PRO A 185 -9.91 3.83 -9.38
N ALA A 186 -9.11 3.05 -10.11
CA ALA A 186 -8.05 2.25 -9.51
C ALA A 186 -6.93 3.14 -8.93
N TRP A 187 -6.51 4.16 -9.68
CA TRP A 187 -5.60 5.19 -9.19
C TRP A 187 -6.25 6.08 -8.14
N GLY A 188 -7.57 6.29 -8.22
CA GLY A 188 -8.36 6.95 -7.17
C GLY A 188 -8.16 6.30 -5.81
N ARG A 189 -8.25 4.97 -5.72
CA ARG A 189 -7.97 4.24 -4.46
C ARG A 189 -6.53 4.39 -3.97
N VAL A 190 -5.56 4.46 -4.88
CA VAL A 190 -4.16 4.73 -4.53
C VAL A 190 -4.00 6.14 -3.95
N SER A 191 -4.62 7.14 -4.57
CA SER A 191 -4.62 8.51 -4.04
C SER A 191 -5.45 8.67 -2.77
N ASP A 192 -6.47 7.85 -2.54
CA ASP A 192 -7.24 7.84 -1.30
C ASP A 192 -6.37 7.39 -0.12
N CYS A 193 -5.50 6.39 -0.33
CA CYS A 193 -4.50 5.99 0.67
C CYS A 193 -3.53 7.13 1.00
N LEU A 194 -3.04 7.84 -0.02
CA LEU A 194 -2.21 9.04 0.16
C LEU A 194 -2.96 10.12 0.96
N LEU A 195 -4.23 10.38 0.62
CA LEU A 195 -5.08 11.36 1.30
C LEU A 195 -5.38 10.95 2.76
N ALA A 196 -5.64 9.68 3.03
CA ALA A 196 -5.87 9.16 4.38
C ALA A 196 -4.65 9.40 5.27
N PHE A 197 -3.44 9.20 4.76
CA PHE A 197 -2.22 9.55 5.50
C PHE A 197 -2.07 11.07 5.68
N VAL A 198 -2.27 11.87 4.63
CA VAL A 198 -2.14 13.33 4.71
C VAL A 198 -3.16 13.96 5.66
N SER A 199 -4.38 13.43 5.74
CA SER A 199 -5.44 13.91 6.64
C SER A 199 -5.32 13.37 8.07
N GLY A 200 -4.34 12.50 8.34
CA GLY A 200 -4.12 11.88 9.65
C GLY A 200 -5.05 10.71 9.95
N GLU A 201 -5.89 10.27 9.02
CA GLU A 201 -6.66 9.04 9.15
C GLU A 201 -5.73 7.83 9.29
N TYR A 202 -4.63 7.81 8.54
CA TYR A 202 -3.58 6.79 8.68
C TYR A 202 -2.39 7.34 9.48
N SER A 203 -1.85 6.51 10.37
CA SER A 203 -0.49 6.68 10.86
C SER A 203 0.53 6.31 9.78
N ALA A 204 1.81 6.63 10.01
CA ALA A 204 2.88 6.23 9.09
C ALA A 204 3.04 4.70 9.01
N GLU A 205 2.78 3.98 10.11
CA GLU A 205 2.73 2.52 10.15
C GLU A 205 1.60 1.97 9.27
N MET A 206 0.39 2.54 9.36
CA MET A 206 -0.76 2.12 8.55
C MET A 206 -0.56 2.40 7.06
N LEU A 207 0.06 3.55 6.72
CA LEU A 207 0.48 3.84 5.35
C LEU A 207 1.43 2.75 4.85
N LEU A 208 2.44 2.39 5.66
CA LEU A 208 3.45 1.42 5.28
C LEU A 208 2.85 0.02 5.11
N ASP A 209 1.93 -0.42 5.96
CA ASP A 209 1.23 -1.69 5.76
C ASP A 209 0.38 -1.67 4.48
N THR A 210 -0.35 -0.58 4.26
CA THR A 210 -1.27 -0.47 3.13
C THR A 210 -0.54 -0.44 1.79
N VAL A 211 0.57 0.30 1.69
CA VAL A 211 1.25 0.61 0.42
C VAL A 211 1.69 -0.65 -0.34
N TRP A 212 2.10 -1.69 0.38
CA TRP A 212 2.57 -2.94 -0.22
C TRP A 212 1.48 -3.69 -0.99
N THR A 213 0.22 -3.51 -0.59
CA THR A 213 -0.94 -4.19 -1.19
C THR A 213 -1.62 -3.40 -2.30
N LEU A 214 -1.25 -2.13 -2.48
CA LEU A 214 -1.86 -1.27 -3.49
C LEU A 214 -1.58 -1.77 -4.90
N CYS A 215 -2.64 -1.85 -5.70
CA CYS A 215 -2.59 -2.34 -7.07
C CYS A 215 -3.29 -1.38 -8.04
N HIS A 216 -2.79 -1.31 -9.27
CA HIS A 216 -3.50 -0.72 -10.41
C HIS A 216 -3.46 -1.68 -11.61
N ASN A 217 -4.50 -1.72 -12.44
CA ASN A 217 -4.55 -2.51 -13.69
C ASN A 217 -4.03 -3.97 -13.55
N ASN A 218 -4.36 -4.63 -12.44
CA ASN A 218 -3.99 -6.01 -12.08
C ASN A 218 -2.56 -6.25 -11.55
N GLY A 219 -1.77 -5.20 -11.31
CA GLY A 219 -0.41 -5.31 -10.76
C GLY A 219 -0.16 -4.40 -9.56
N PRO A 220 0.83 -4.74 -8.70
CA PRO A 220 1.34 -3.82 -7.68
C PRO A 220 1.73 -2.46 -8.26
N ILE A 221 1.58 -1.39 -7.47
CA ILE A 221 1.90 -0.03 -7.91
C ILE A 221 3.40 0.20 -8.21
N PHE A 222 4.28 -0.65 -7.69
CA PHE A 222 5.75 -0.62 -7.82
C PHE A 222 6.27 -0.97 -9.22
N ASN A 223 5.83 -0.28 -10.27
CA ASN A 223 6.28 -0.48 -11.65
C ASN A 223 6.71 0.82 -12.35
N LYS A 224 6.83 1.91 -11.58
CA LYS A 224 7.09 3.27 -12.11
C LYS A 224 8.55 3.70 -12.05
N GLY A 225 9.41 2.97 -11.35
CA GLY A 225 10.83 3.29 -11.20
C GLY A 225 11.09 4.61 -10.44
N MET A 226 10.22 4.96 -9.50
CA MET A 226 10.35 6.18 -8.69
C MET A 226 10.61 5.75 -7.25
N LEU A 227 11.76 6.10 -6.65
CA LEU A 227 12.17 5.74 -5.27
C LEU A 227 12.29 4.24 -4.95
N TYR A 228 11.69 3.38 -5.76
CA TYR A 228 11.79 1.94 -5.71
C TYR A 228 12.19 1.43 -7.10
N SER A 229 12.92 0.32 -7.14
CA SER A 229 12.98 -0.48 -8.36
C SER A 229 11.64 -1.14 -8.66
N SER A 230 11.47 -1.63 -9.89
CA SER A 230 10.27 -2.40 -10.24
C SER A 230 10.19 -3.67 -9.37
N HIS A 231 9.00 -3.96 -8.85
CA HIS A 231 8.76 -5.21 -8.15
C HIS A 231 9.04 -6.43 -9.04
N GLY A 232 9.53 -7.48 -8.40
CA GLY A 232 9.60 -8.82 -8.94
C GLY A 232 8.36 -9.67 -8.60
N PRO A 233 8.34 -10.94 -9.02
CA PRO A 233 7.26 -11.86 -8.72
C PRO A 233 7.15 -12.22 -7.23
N ALA A 234 8.24 -12.01 -6.46
CA ALA A 234 8.31 -12.37 -5.06
C ALA A 234 7.40 -11.52 -4.16
N LEU A 235 7.11 -10.27 -4.51
CA LEU A 235 6.27 -9.39 -3.69
C LEU A 235 4.91 -10.03 -3.36
N LYS A 236 4.24 -10.64 -4.35
CA LYS A 236 2.94 -11.29 -4.12
C LYS A 236 3.06 -12.49 -3.19
N ARG A 237 4.13 -13.28 -3.31
CA ARG A 237 4.41 -14.42 -2.42
C ARG A 237 4.68 -13.95 -0.99
N ILE A 238 5.41 -12.85 -0.82
CA ILE A 238 5.65 -12.21 0.47
C ILE A 238 4.34 -11.79 1.13
N LEU A 239 3.44 -11.15 0.36
CA LEU A 239 2.12 -10.74 0.86
C LEU A 239 1.23 -11.93 1.22
N ASP A 240 1.26 -13.01 0.44
CA ASP A 240 0.50 -14.23 0.75
C ASP A 240 1.01 -14.89 2.05
N VAL A 241 2.33 -14.96 2.24
CA VAL A 241 2.94 -15.43 3.50
C VAL A 241 2.60 -14.50 4.66
N GLN A 242 2.63 -13.18 4.45
CA GLN A 242 2.30 -12.18 5.47
C GLN A 242 0.90 -12.36 6.04
N ARG A 243 -0.10 -12.67 5.22
CA ARG A 243 -1.47 -12.93 5.70
C ARG A 243 -1.55 -14.09 6.70
N SER A 244 -0.63 -15.04 6.61
CA SER A 244 -0.57 -16.17 7.54
C SER A 244 0.31 -15.92 8.78
N GLY A 245 0.97 -14.75 8.84
CA GLY A 245 1.87 -14.37 9.91
C GLY A 245 3.26 -15.04 9.85
N GLN A 246 3.63 -15.64 8.70
CA GLN A 246 4.80 -16.54 8.60
C GLN A 246 6.03 -15.90 7.91
N VAL A 247 6.16 -14.56 7.97
CA VAL A 247 7.28 -13.85 7.33
C VAL A 247 8.64 -14.22 7.93
N PRO A 248 8.80 -14.35 9.27
CA PRO A 248 10.04 -14.85 9.86
C PRO A 248 10.48 -16.20 9.26
N GLU A 249 9.58 -17.18 9.20
CA GLU A 249 9.81 -18.52 8.68
C GLU A 249 10.20 -18.47 7.20
N ALA A 250 9.53 -17.63 6.41
CA ALA A 250 9.87 -17.46 5.01
C ALA A 250 11.27 -16.85 4.80
N ILE A 251 11.70 -15.90 5.64
CA ILE A 251 13.05 -15.35 5.55
C ILE A 251 14.10 -16.40 5.93
N LEU A 252 13.82 -17.24 6.92
CA LEU A 252 14.77 -18.25 7.40
C LEU A 252 14.86 -19.46 6.44
N HIS A 253 13.74 -19.90 5.88
CA HIS A 253 13.61 -21.21 5.26
C HIS A 253 13.28 -21.20 3.76
N GLU A 254 12.86 -20.07 3.16
CA GLU A 254 12.50 -20.00 1.74
C GLU A 254 13.57 -19.22 0.94
N PRO A 255 14.46 -19.89 0.16
CA PRO A 255 15.55 -19.22 -0.54
C PRO A 255 15.09 -18.10 -1.47
N GLY A 256 13.96 -18.27 -2.15
CA GLY A 256 13.40 -17.29 -3.07
C GLY A 256 12.91 -16.01 -2.38
N ILE A 257 12.50 -16.09 -1.10
CA ILE A 257 12.11 -14.93 -0.29
C ILE A 257 13.34 -14.36 0.42
N ARG A 258 14.18 -15.22 1.00
CA ARG A 258 15.42 -14.86 1.69
C ARG A 258 16.35 -13.99 0.84
N ALA A 259 16.39 -14.21 -0.48
CA ALA A 259 17.19 -13.41 -1.40
C ALA A 259 16.89 -11.90 -1.38
N PHE A 260 15.70 -11.50 -0.93
CA PHE A 260 15.29 -10.10 -0.81
C PHE A 260 15.46 -9.53 0.61
N ALA A 261 15.75 -10.36 1.62
CA ALA A 261 15.88 -9.90 3.00
C ALA A 261 17.12 -9.00 3.17
N PRO A 262 17.02 -7.84 3.86
CA PRO A 262 18.18 -7.02 4.17
C PRO A 262 19.26 -7.79 4.93
N LYS A 263 20.53 -7.37 4.73
CA LYS A 263 21.68 -7.98 5.40
C LYS A 263 21.49 -7.93 6.93
N GLY A 264 21.75 -9.06 7.57
CA GLY A 264 21.62 -9.20 9.03
C GLY A 264 20.19 -9.44 9.53
N LEU A 265 19.15 -9.27 8.71
CA LEU A 265 17.78 -9.60 9.10
C LEU A 265 17.61 -11.10 9.45
N PRO A 266 18.14 -12.06 8.66
CA PRO A 266 18.06 -13.48 9.03
C PRO A 266 18.73 -13.81 10.37
N ALA A 267 19.95 -13.32 10.61
CA ALA A 267 20.66 -13.55 11.87
C ALA A 267 19.91 -12.96 13.09
N MET A 268 19.25 -11.82 12.90
CA MET A 268 18.39 -11.24 13.93
C MET A 268 17.16 -12.12 14.21
N LEU A 269 16.54 -12.69 13.18
CA LEU A 269 15.40 -13.61 13.36
C LEU A 269 15.81 -14.91 14.04
N GLU A 270 17.00 -15.44 13.72
CA GLU A 270 17.59 -16.59 14.43
C GLU A 270 17.80 -16.27 15.92
N ALA A 271 18.35 -15.10 16.25
CA ALA A 271 18.50 -14.65 17.63
C ALA A 271 17.13 -14.46 18.33
N ALA A 272 16.14 -13.91 17.61
CA ALA A 272 14.79 -13.72 18.13
C ALA A 272 14.07 -15.05 18.40
N ALA A 273 14.34 -16.10 17.62
CA ALA A 273 13.81 -17.45 17.89
C ALA A 273 14.28 -17.99 19.24
N GLY A 274 15.49 -17.60 19.70
CA GLY A 274 15.98 -17.90 21.04
C GLY A 274 15.29 -17.09 22.15
N LEU A 275 14.86 -15.86 21.85
CA LEU A 275 14.11 -15.00 22.79
C LEU A 275 12.63 -15.40 22.89
N PHE A 276 12.06 -15.96 21.83
CA PHE A 276 10.67 -16.40 21.75
C PHE A 276 10.56 -17.87 21.33
N PRO A 277 10.97 -18.83 22.18
CA PRO A 277 10.97 -20.25 21.84
C PRO A 277 9.59 -20.72 21.34
N GLY A 278 9.56 -21.40 20.20
CA GLY A 278 8.35 -21.93 19.59
C GLY A 278 7.42 -20.91 18.94
N SER A 279 7.75 -19.61 18.97
CA SER A 279 6.94 -18.57 18.29
C SER A 279 7.32 -18.36 16.82
N ILE A 280 8.51 -18.79 16.41
CA ILE A 280 8.95 -18.83 15.01
C ILE A 280 9.07 -20.30 14.61
N GLY A 281 8.30 -20.70 13.60
CA GLY A 281 8.26 -22.07 13.10
C GLY A 281 9.55 -22.51 12.38
N ALA A 282 9.68 -23.81 12.15
CA ALA A 282 10.83 -24.40 11.46
C ALA A 282 10.69 -24.42 9.91
N TYR A 283 9.52 -24.07 9.39
CA TYR A 283 9.19 -24.03 7.97
C TYR A 283 7.97 -23.12 7.75
N VAL A 284 7.71 -22.74 6.49
CA VAL A 284 6.47 -22.04 6.11
C VAL A 284 5.36 -23.07 5.90
N ASP A 285 4.29 -23.00 6.68
CA ASP A 285 3.10 -23.83 6.48
C ASP A 285 2.28 -23.26 5.30
N TRP A 286 2.49 -23.84 4.11
CA TRP A 286 1.83 -23.47 2.87
C TRP A 286 0.35 -23.86 2.83
N PHE A 287 -0.09 -24.82 3.67
CA PHE A 287 -1.52 -25.09 3.85
C PHE A 287 -2.18 -23.93 4.59
N LYS A 288 -1.55 -23.46 5.67
CA LYS A 288 -2.00 -22.27 6.40
C LYS A 288 -1.97 -21.00 5.54
N VAL A 289 -0.94 -20.82 4.70
CA VAL A 289 -0.87 -19.69 3.74
C VAL A 289 -2.10 -19.65 2.84
N GLU A 290 -2.50 -20.78 2.25
CA GLU A 290 -3.69 -20.82 1.41
C GLU A 290 -5.00 -20.70 2.19
N ALA A 291 -5.09 -21.37 3.35
CA ALA A 291 -6.29 -21.34 4.19
C ALA A 291 -6.62 -19.93 4.70
N LEU A 292 -5.60 -19.09 4.93
CA LEU A 292 -5.74 -17.70 5.38
C LEU A 292 -5.82 -16.69 4.23
N GLY A 293 -6.15 -17.14 3.02
CA GLY A 293 -6.54 -16.28 1.92
C GLY A 293 -5.39 -15.77 1.05
N SER A 294 -4.45 -16.65 0.69
CA SER A 294 -3.49 -16.36 -0.38
C SER A 294 -4.21 -16.03 -1.70
N LEU A 295 -3.58 -15.21 -2.54
CA LEU A 295 -4.06 -14.97 -3.91
C LEU A 295 -3.61 -16.09 -4.87
N HIS A 296 -2.51 -16.78 -4.56
CA HIS A 296 -1.96 -17.86 -5.36
C HIS A 296 -2.14 -19.22 -4.70
N ALA A 297 -2.14 -20.27 -5.53
CA ALA A 297 -2.00 -21.65 -5.08
C ALA A 297 -0.50 -22.04 -5.11
N TYR A 298 -0.12 -22.89 -4.15
CA TYR A 298 1.24 -23.33 -3.87
C TYR A 298 1.35 -24.86 -3.83
N PRO A 299 0.91 -25.59 -4.89
CA PRO A 299 0.89 -27.05 -4.88
C PRO A 299 2.30 -27.67 -4.84
N THR A 300 3.31 -26.99 -5.41
CA THR A 300 4.69 -27.45 -5.39
C THR A 300 5.25 -27.36 -3.97
N GLU A 301 5.00 -26.25 -3.30
CA GLU A 301 5.45 -25.98 -1.94
C GLU A 301 4.75 -26.89 -0.93
N LYS A 302 3.42 -27.08 -1.05
CA LYS A 302 2.67 -28.03 -0.22
C LYS A 302 3.20 -29.46 -0.35
N LYS A 303 3.51 -29.90 -1.58
CA LYS A 303 4.12 -31.24 -1.80
C LYS A 303 5.50 -31.34 -1.16
N ALA A 304 6.33 -30.31 -1.29
CA ALA A 304 7.66 -30.26 -0.67
C ALA A 304 7.55 -30.29 0.87
N GLN A 305 6.63 -29.51 1.44
CA GLN A 305 6.32 -29.51 2.86
C GLN A 305 5.89 -30.90 3.34
N VAL A 306 4.93 -31.56 2.68
CA VAL A 306 4.48 -32.91 3.07
C VAL A 306 5.60 -33.94 2.99
N ALA A 307 6.45 -33.85 1.95
CA ALA A 307 7.58 -34.77 1.81
C ALA A 307 8.62 -34.61 2.93
N GLN A 308 8.83 -33.40 3.44
CA GLN A 308 9.86 -33.10 4.44
C GLN A 308 9.35 -33.14 5.89
N HIS A 309 8.12 -32.69 6.12
CA HIS A 309 7.55 -32.43 7.45
C HIS A 309 6.24 -33.19 7.72
N GLY A 310 5.68 -33.88 6.71
CA GLY A 310 4.36 -34.49 6.81
C GLY A 310 3.22 -33.47 6.65
N PHE A 311 1.98 -33.95 6.82
CA PHE A 311 0.81 -33.07 6.81
C PHE A 311 0.76 -32.24 8.10
N PRO A 312 0.44 -30.94 8.01
CA PRO A 312 0.12 -30.17 9.21
C PRO A 312 -1.17 -30.71 9.84
N GLU A 313 -1.34 -30.46 11.15
CA GLU A 313 -2.50 -30.91 11.90
C GLU A 313 -3.81 -30.45 11.24
N GLY A 314 -4.74 -31.39 11.03
CA GLY A 314 -6.02 -31.11 10.38
C GLY A 314 -6.00 -31.07 8.85
N SER A 315 -4.85 -31.26 8.19
CA SER A 315 -4.77 -31.41 6.73
C SER A 315 -4.55 -32.88 6.31
N GLY A 316 -4.88 -33.22 5.06
CA GLY A 316 -4.69 -34.56 4.52
C GLY A 316 -4.46 -34.61 3.01
N PRO A 317 -4.36 -35.82 2.42
CA PRO A 317 -4.05 -36.00 0.99
C PRO A 317 -5.01 -35.28 0.04
N ALA A 318 -6.26 -35.07 0.45
CA ALA A 318 -7.24 -34.31 -0.33
C ALA A 318 -6.83 -32.85 -0.54
N ASP A 319 -6.09 -32.24 0.38
CA ASP A 319 -5.68 -30.83 0.34
C ASP A 319 -4.49 -30.57 -0.60
N LEU A 320 -3.86 -31.64 -1.11
CA LEU A 320 -2.88 -31.58 -2.19
C LEU A 320 -3.53 -31.55 -3.57
N ALA A 321 -4.83 -31.84 -3.67
CA ALA A 321 -5.54 -31.72 -4.93
C ALA A 321 -5.55 -30.26 -5.35
N THR A 322 -5.02 -29.97 -6.55
CA THR A 322 -5.03 -28.62 -7.10
C THR A 322 -6.47 -28.12 -7.10
N PRO A 323 -6.78 -26.99 -6.44
CA PRO A 323 -8.13 -26.44 -6.52
C PRO A 323 -8.46 -26.23 -8.00
N ALA A 324 -9.61 -26.75 -8.43
CA ALA A 324 -10.09 -26.51 -9.79
C ALA A 324 -9.97 -25.01 -10.07
N PRO A 325 -9.35 -24.59 -11.19
CA PRO A 325 -9.06 -23.19 -11.45
C PRO A 325 -10.34 -22.40 -11.20
N LYS A 326 -10.30 -21.47 -10.22
CA LYS A 326 -11.45 -20.62 -9.90
C LYS A 326 -11.91 -20.03 -11.23
N LYS A 327 -13.06 -20.48 -11.73
CA LYS A 327 -13.60 -20.03 -13.02
C LYS A 327 -13.48 -18.52 -13.01
N ALA A 328 -12.78 -17.98 -14.03
CA ALA A 328 -12.61 -16.55 -14.19
C ALA A 328 -13.97 -15.88 -13.92
N LYS A 329 -13.97 -14.76 -13.16
CA LYS A 329 -15.17 -13.96 -12.90
C LYS A 329 -16.00 -13.97 -14.19
N PRO A 330 -17.27 -14.42 -14.17
CA PRO A 330 -18.07 -14.50 -15.37
C PRO A 330 -17.94 -13.17 -16.09
N SER A 331 -17.55 -13.21 -17.37
CA SER A 331 -17.59 -12.06 -18.25
C SER A 331 -18.92 -11.37 -18.01
N LYS A 332 -18.88 -10.08 -17.68
CA LYS A 332 -20.04 -9.23 -17.42
C LYS A 332 -21.15 -9.67 -18.38
N PRO A 333 -22.28 -10.21 -17.91
CA PRO A 333 -23.31 -10.74 -18.81
C PRO A 333 -23.67 -9.64 -19.82
N PRO A 334 -23.90 -9.99 -21.10
CA PRO A 334 -24.38 -9.01 -22.09
C PRO A 334 -25.59 -8.31 -21.47
N ALA A 335 -25.60 -6.97 -21.52
CA ALA A 335 -26.51 -6.10 -20.78
C ALA A 335 -27.93 -6.73 -20.65
N GLU A 336 -28.17 -7.38 -19.52
CA GLU A 336 -29.49 -7.88 -19.18
C GLU A 336 -30.41 -6.66 -19.03
N THR A 337 -31.58 -6.75 -19.63
CA THR A 337 -32.66 -5.77 -19.51
C THR A 337 -32.77 -5.31 -18.05
N GLY A 338 -32.61 -4.01 -17.82
CA GLY A 338 -32.51 -3.44 -16.49
C GLY A 338 -33.70 -3.78 -15.57
N PRO A 339 -33.56 -3.59 -14.25
CA PRO A 339 -34.58 -3.97 -13.28
C PRO A 339 -35.95 -3.39 -13.65
N MET A 340 -36.97 -4.24 -13.72
CA MET A 340 -38.36 -3.81 -13.92
C MET A 340 -38.83 -3.07 -12.68
N PHE A 341 -39.46 -1.91 -12.84
CA PHE A 341 -40.11 -1.22 -11.73
C PHE A 341 -41.62 -1.28 -11.90
N GLN A 342 -42.32 -1.62 -10.82
CA GLN A 342 -43.77 -1.77 -10.82
C GLN A 342 -44.40 -0.40 -10.56
N ILE A 343 -45.14 0.12 -11.54
CA ILE A 343 -45.81 1.42 -11.42
C ILE A 343 -47.15 1.26 -10.70
N MET A 344 -47.81 0.12 -10.92
CA MET A 344 -49.07 -0.26 -10.30
C MET A 344 -49.27 -1.78 -10.38
N PRO A 345 -50.16 -2.37 -9.56
CA PRO A 345 -50.45 -3.81 -9.60
C PRO A 345 -50.81 -4.25 -11.03
N GLY A 346 -50.08 -5.23 -11.57
CA GLY A 346 -50.26 -5.74 -12.94
C GLY A 346 -49.51 -5.01 -14.06
N LEU A 347 -48.83 -3.88 -13.81
CA LEU A 347 -48.06 -3.16 -14.83
C LEU A 347 -46.62 -2.89 -14.38
N ALA A 348 -45.68 -3.61 -14.99
CA ALA A 348 -44.24 -3.43 -14.80
C ALA A 348 -43.60 -2.93 -16.10
N LEU A 349 -42.81 -1.86 -16.01
CA LEU A 349 -42.05 -1.33 -17.14
C LEU A 349 -40.55 -1.55 -16.90
N PRO A 350 -39.78 -1.82 -17.97
CA PRO A 350 -38.33 -1.87 -17.88
C PRO A 350 -37.81 -0.48 -17.50
N LYS A 351 -36.92 -0.40 -16.51
CA LYS A 351 -36.26 0.85 -16.15
C LYS A 351 -35.42 1.32 -17.34
N VAL A 352 -35.92 2.33 -18.05
CA VAL A 352 -35.19 2.98 -19.16
C VAL A 352 -33.96 3.68 -18.57
N MET A 353 -32.81 3.05 -18.71
CA MET A 353 -31.52 3.67 -18.44
C MET A 353 -31.25 4.64 -19.59
N ILE A 354 -31.49 5.93 -19.37
CA ILE A 354 -31.17 6.96 -20.36
C ILE A 354 -29.65 6.95 -20.54
N ASP A 355 -29.20 6.45 -21.69
CA ASP A 355 -27.81 6.55 -22.08
C ASP A 355 -27.50 8.03 -22.42
N ARG A 356 -26.89 8.71 -21.44
CA ARG A 356 -26.53 10.12 -21.56
C ARG A 356 -25.41 10.37 -22.58
N THR A 357 -24.74 9.33 -23.10
CA THR A 357 -23.73 9.51 -24.15
C THR A 357 -24.36 9.80 -25.51
N ALA A 358 -25.51 9.22 -25.83
CA ALA A 358 -26.25 9.53 -27.06
C ALA A 358 -26.90 10.92 -27.04
N ALA A 359 -27.37 11.38 -25.87
CA ALA A 359 -27.97 12.70 -25.70
C ALA A 359 -26.95 13.86 -25.83
N ALA A 360 -25.67 13.60 -25.61
CA ALA A 360 -24.60 14.58 -25.82
C ALA A 360 -24.24 14.73 -27.31
N ALA A 361 -24.29 13.64 -28.09
CA ALA A 361 -24.03 13.68 -29.53
C ALA A 361 -25.14 14.43 -30.31
N ALA A 362 -26.40 14.32 -29.88
CA ALA A 362 -27.53 15.02 -30.49
C ALA A 362 -27.62 16.53 -30.16
N ARG A 363 -26.78 17.03 -29.23
CA ARG A 363 -26.66 18.46 -28.91
C ARG A 363 -25.47 19.14 -29.58
N ALA A 364 -24.64 18.38 -30.29
CA ALA A 364 -23.48 18.86 -31.03
C ALA A 364 -23.70 18.88 -32.56
N ALA A 365 -24.88 18.46 -33.00
CA ALA A 365 -25.44 18.72 -34.33
C ALA A 365 -26.55 19.76 -34.18
#